data_AF-A0A7K0YZA1-F1
#
_entry.id   AF-A0A7K0YZA1-F1
#
_cell.length_a   1.000
_cell.length_b   1.000
_cell.length_c   1.000
_cell.angle_alpha   90.00
_cell.angle_beta   90.00
_cell.angle_gamma   90.00
#
_symmetry.space_group_name_H-M   'P 1'
#
loop_
_entity.id
_entity.type
_entity.pdbx_description
1 polymer ?
#
loop_
_entity_poly.entity_id
_entity_poly.type
_entity_poly.pdbx_seq_one_letter_code
_entity_poly.pdbx_strand_id
1 'polypeptide(L)' 'MGPHDGGARGEFDQERAEKAVTELLLAIGEDPSRDGLRDTPARVARALKENFAGLWQTPED' A
#
# COMPACT_ATOMS: atom_id res chain seq x y z
N MET A 1 -17.60 -3.53 11.51
CA MET A 1 -17.17 -2.12 11.40
C MET A 1 -16.14 -1.84 12.48
N GLY A 2 -15.26 -0.87 12.20
CA GLY A 2 -13.87 -0.77 12.66
C GLY A 2 -12.92 -1.13 11.50
N PRO A 3 -11.98 -0.25 11.06
CA PRO A 3 -11.30 0.85 11.78
C PRO A 3 -11.33 2.22 11.03
N HIS A 4 -11.99 3.30 11.43
CA HIS A 4 -13.05 3.46 12.42
C HIS A 4 -14.23 4.08 11.64
N ASP A 5 -15.14 3.19 11.25
CA ASP A 5 -16.42 3.35 10.53
C ASP A 5 -16.44 3.74 9.04
N GLY A 6 -15.30 3.62 8.35
CA GLY A 6 -15.20 3.50 6.88
C GLY A 6 -15.44 2.08 6.32
N GLY A 7 -15.37 1.93 4.99
CA GLY A 7 -15.69 0.68 4.26
C GLY A 7 -14.67 -0.47 4.37
N ALA A 8 -13.49 -0.23 4.95
CA ALA A 8 -12.45 -1.24 5.12
C ALA A 8 -12.79 -2.29 6.19
N ARG A 9 -12.33 -3.53 5.98
CA ARG A 9 -12.49 -4.65 6.96
C ARG A 9 -11.39 -4.71 8.03
N GLY A 10 -10.37 -3.88 7.92
CA GLY A 10 -9.20 -3.84 8.80
C GLY A 10 -8.27 -2.69 8.41
N GLU A 11 -7.24 -2.43 9.21
CA GLU A 11 -6.26 -1.37 8.96
C GLU A 11 -5.42 -1.62 7.70
N PHE A 12 -4.80 -0.57 7.16
CA PHE A 12 -3.89 -0.72 6.03
C PHE A 12 -2.64 -1.52 6.43
N ASP A 13 -2.46 -2.69 5.82
CA ASP A 13 -1.29 -3.54 6.01
C ASP A 13 -0.13 -3.08 5.10
N GLN A 14 0.71 -2.20 5.64
CA GLN A 14 1.86 -1.61 4.94
C GLN A 14 2.86 -2.68 4.48
N GLU A 15 3.24 -3.61 5.36
CA GLU A 15 4.26 -4.62 5.06
C GLU A 15 3.79 -5.56 3.94
N ARG A 16 2.51 -5.97 3.98
CA ARG A 16 1.93 -6.81 2.93
C ARG A 16 1.83 -6.06 1.59
N ALA A 17 1.48 -4.77 1.62
CA ALA A 17 1.46 -3.95 0.41
C ALA A 17 2.86 -3.81 -0.21
N GLU A 18 3.89 -3.55 0.59
CA GLU A 18 5.28 -3.48 0.12
C GLU A 18 5.73 -4.79 -0.53
N LYS A 19 5.47 -5.94 0.12
CA LYS A 19 5.77 -7.26 -0.45
C LYS A 19 5.07 -7.46 -1.79
N ALA A 20 3.79 -7.12 -1.89
CA ALA A 20 3.04 -7.24 -3.14
C ALA A 20 3.62 -6.37 -4.26
N VAL A 21 4.08 -5.14 -3.96
CA VAL A 21 4.75 -4.28 -4.95
C VAL A 21 6.08 -4.89 -5.40
N THR A 22 6.86 -5.46 -4.48
CA THR A 22 8.08 -6.21 -4.83
C THR A 22 7.77 -7.36 -5.79
N GLU A 23 6.73 -8.16 -5.53
CA GLU A 23 6.31 -9.24 -6.43
C GLU A 23 5.91 -8.73 -7.82
N LEU A 24 5.24 -7.57 -7.91
CA LEU A 24 4.90 -6.96 -9.19
C LEU A 24 6.15 -6.52 -9.98
N LEU A 25 7.15 -5.95 -9.32
CA LEU A 25 8.43 -5.58 -9.95
C LEU A 25 9.15 -6.82 -10.49
N LEU A 26 9.22 -7.89 -9.69
CA LEU A 26 9.79 -9.16 -10.13
C LEU A 26 9.03 -9.76 -11.32
N ALA A 27 7.70 -9.71 -11.30
CA ALA A 27 6.85 -10.25 -12.35
C ALA A 27 7.05 -9.55 -13.71
N ILE A 28 7.44 -8.27 -13.72
CA ILE A 28 7.75 -7.52 -14.95
C ILE A 28 9.24 -7.57 -15.34
N GLY A 29 10.07 -8.31 -14.60
CA GLY A 29 11.50 -8.48 -14.88
C GLY A 29 12.40 -7.35 -14.37
N GLU A 30 11.92 -6.51 -13.45
CA GLU A 30 12.73 -5.51 -12.77
C GLU A 30 13.49 -6.12 -11.58
N ASP A 31 14.63 -5.52 -11.22
CA ASP A 31 15.41 -5.86 -10.03
C ASP A 31 15.07 -4.90 -8.87
N PRO A 32 14.35 -5.35 -7.82
CA PRO A 32 13.97 -4.50 -6.70
C PRO A 32 15.17 -4.02 -5.85
N SER A 33 16.32 -4.66 -5.94
CA SER A 33 17.51 -4.35 -5.13
C SER A 33 18.35 -3.18 -5.70
N ARG A 34 18.09 -2.79 -6.96
CA ARG A 34 18.79 -1.66 -7.61
C ARG A 34 18.47 -0.33 -6.92
N ASP A 35 19.45 0.57 -6.87
CA ASP A 35 19.35 1.82 -6.09
C ASP A 35 18.08 2.63 -6.41
N GLY A 36 17.66 2.70 -7.67
CA GLY A 36 16.44 3.42 -8.08
C GLY A 36 15.12 2.77 -7.64
N LEU A 37 15.12 1.48 -7.27
CA LEU A 37 13.93 0.74 -6.86
C LEU A 37 13.89 0.29 -5.41
N ARG A 38 15.01 0.35 -4.69
CA ARG A 38 15.10 -0.12 -3.30
C ARG A 38 13.98 0.43 -2.41
N ASP A 39 13.68 1.72 -2.56
CA ASP A 39 12.61 2.38 -1.79
C ASP A 39 11.25 2.39 -2.50
N THR A 40 11.17 1.90 -3.74
CA THR A 40 9.93 1.93 -4.54
C THR A 40 8.78 1.18 -3.86
N PRO A 41 8.95 -0.04 -3.32
CA PRO A 41 7.87 -0.73 -2.61
C PRO A 41 7.23 0.13 -1.51
N ALA A 42 8.06 0.73 -0.64
CA ALA A 42 7.60 1.60 0.43
C ALA A 42 6.91 2.87 -0.08
N ARG A 43 7.49 3.53 -1.11
CA ARG A 43 6.87 4.73 -1.71
C ARG A 43 5.51 4.41 -2.34
N VAL A 44 5.40 3.31 -3.07
CA VAL A 44 4.14 2.91 -3.72
C VAL A 44 3.09 2.51 -2.69
N ALA A 45 3.47 1.73 -1.66
CA ALA A 45 2.56 1.37 -0.58
C ALA A 45 2.02 2.60 0.18
N ARG A 46 2.86 3.60 0.45
CA ARG A 46 2.41 4.89 1.02
C ARG A 46 1.43 5.62 0.11
N ALA A 47 1.75 5.72 -1.18
CA ALA A 47 0.86 6.36 -2.16
C ALA A 47 -0.50 5.63 -2.26
N LEU A 48 -0.49 4.28 -2.21
CA LEU A 48 -1.74 3.49 -2.15
C LEU A 48 -2.55 3.80 -0.89
N LYS A 49 -1.89 3.85 0.28
CA LYS A 49 -2.56 4.22 1.53
C LYS A 49 -3.22 5.59 1.45
N GLU A 50 -2.53 6.58 0.89
CA GLU A 50 -3.04 7.94 0.71
C GLU A 50 -4.21 7.99 -0.28
N ASN A 51 -4.05 7.37 -1.46
CA ASN A 51 -5.08 7.34 -2.50
C ASN A 51 -6.37 6.65 -2.04
N PHE A 52 -6.25 5.65 -1.17
CA PHE A 52 -7.38 4.88 -0.64
C PHE A 52 -7.72 5.24 0.81
N ALA A 53 -7.21 6.35 1.34
CA ALA A 53 -7.40 6.75 2.74
C ALA A 53 -8.88 6.78 3.17
N GLY A 54 -9.77 7.15 2.24
CA GLY A 54 -11.22 7.17 2.45
C GLY A 54 -11.85 5.81 2.81
N LEU A 55 -11.16 4.68 2.58
CA LEU A 55 -11.65 3.37 3.04
C LEU A 55 -11.64 3.24 4.58
N TRP A 56 -10.83 4.04 5.27
CA TRP A 56 -10.69 4.05 6.73
C TRP A 56 -11.32 5.27 7.40
N GLN A 57 -11.91 6.19 6.62
CA GLN A 57 -12.59 7.39 7.11
C GLN A 57 -14.09 7.17 7.18
N THR A 58 -14.76 7.85 8.11
CA THR A 58 -16.23 7.85 8.12
C THR A 58 -16.76 8.79 7.03
N PRO A 59 -17.99 8.59 6.53
CA PRO A 59 -18.57 9.48 5.52
C PRO A 59 -18.72 10.95 5.96
N GLU A 60 -18.55 11.22 7.26
CA GLU A 60 -18.72 12.53 7.89
C GLU A 60 -17.38 13.29 8.02
N ASP A 61 -16.27 12.62 7.71
CA ASP A 61 -14.89 13.15 7.64
C ASP A 61 -14.51 13.61 6.22
#